data_AF-A0A2V5P2A9-F1
#
_entry.id   AF-A0A2V5P2A9-F1
#
_cell.length_a   1.000
_cell.length_b   1.000
_cell.length_c   1.000
_cell.angle_alpha   90.00
_cell.angle_beta   90.00
_cell.angle_gamma   90.00
#
_symmetry.space_group_name_H-M   'P 1'
#
loop_
_entity.id
_entity.type
_entity.pdbx_description
1 polymer ?
#
loop_
_entity_poly.entity_id
_entity_poly.type
_entity_poly.pdbx_seq_one_letter_code
_entity_poly.pdbx_strand_id
1 'polypeptide(L)'
;ARHLTRQGFRQILLVAGEHPKFVSRDYLAQCVRALAPNFSSVSIEVGPMETEDYVAIVEAGAEGLVVYQETYNRGVYAEMHTAGPKRDFNFRLDCAERGYAAGFRRLGIGALIGLSPWRDEVITLAAHLEHLFKHCWQAQITVSLPRLRPAAGGFRPLFSMTDRELAQLVCALRITFPQLGIVLSTRERGSLRDSLALIGVTMMSAGSHTEPGGYTRQGREHLHRTVRGRVVAPEYQDGEDQLATGQFEISDERSPAEIAAVLRRRGLETVWKDWDRALCGA
;
A
#
# COMPACT_ATOMS: atom_id res chain seq x y z
N ALA A 1 4.78 4.33 -15.52
CA ALA A 1 5.22 3.12 -16.23
C ALA A 1 6.68 3.20 -16.68
N ARG A 2 7.00 3.80 -17.84
CA ARG A 2 8.35 3.82 -18.45
C ARG A 2 9.49 4.24 -17.53
N HIS A 3 9.28 5.21 -16.64
CA HIS A 3 10.29 5.61 -15.65
C HIS A 3 10.63 4.48 -14.68
N LEU A 4 9.63 3.90 -14.02
CA LEU A 4 9.80 2.83 -13.03
C LEU A 4 10.37 1.55 -13.65
N THR A 5 9.92 1.17 -14.85
CA THR A 5 10.45 -0.01 -15.56
C THR A 5 11.94 0.13 -15.86
N ARG A 6 12.42 1.34 -16.20
CA ARG A 6 13.85 1.64 -16.40
C ARG A 6 14.67 1.57 -15.12
N GLN A 7 14.06 1.80 -13.97
CA GLN A 7 14.69 1.58 -12.66
C GLN A 7 14.71 0.11 -12.22
N GLY A 8 14.15 -0.80 -13.02
CA GLY A 8 14.15 -2.24 -12.76
C GLY A 8 12.83 -2.80 -12.21
N PHE A 9 11.88 -1.96 -11.80
CA PHE A 9 10.61 -2.44 -11.25
C PHE A 9 9.81 -3.27 -12.26
N ARG A 10 9.28 -4.42 -11.80
CA ARG A 10 8.25 -5.21 -12.50
C ARG A 10 7.02 -5.47 -11.63
N GLN A 11 7.00 -4.95 -10.40
CA GLN A 11 5.82 -4.94 -9.55
C GLN A 11 5.42 -3.48 -9.28
N ILE A 12 4.14 -3.17 -9.38
CA ILE A 12 3.61 -1.83 -9.13
C ILE A 12 2.32 -1.90 -8.32
N LEU A 13 2.17 -0.97 -7.38
CA LEU A 13 0.95 -0.74 -6.62
C LEU A 13 0.34 0.59 -7.07
N LEU A 14 -0.90 0.54 -7.56
CA LEU A 14 -1.68 1.72 -7.91
C LEU A 14 -2.46 2.19 -6.67
N VAL A 15 -2.22 3.42 -6.26
CA VAL A 15 -2.87 4.01 -5.08
C VAL A 15 -3.77 5.15 -5.54
N ALA A 16 -5.02 5.16 -5.09
CA ALA A 16 -5.94 6.26 -5.34
C ALA A 16 -6.92 6.46 -4.18
N GLY A 17 -7.44 7.68 -4.04
CA GLY A 17 -8.45 8.00 -3.02
C GLY A 17 -9.83 7.39 -3.30
N GLU A 18 -10.73 7.51 -2.33
CA GLU A 18 -12.06 6.87 -2.38
C GLU A 18 -13.14 7.76 -3.01
N HIS A 19 -12.91 8.25 -4.23
CA HIS A 19 -13.90 9.09 -4.92
C HIS A 19 -14.51 8.34 -6.14
N PRO A 20 -15.69 7.71 -6.01
CA PRO A 20 -16.26 6.83 -7.04
C PRO A 20 -16.39 7.47 -8.43
N LYS A 21 -16.66 8.78 -8.48
CA LYS A 21 -16.74 9.53 -9.74
C LYS A 21 -15.41 9.60 -10.51
N PHE A 22 -14.28 9.65 -9.81
CA PHE A 22 -12.96 9.84 -10.40
C PHE A 22 -12.15 8.54 -10.43
N VAL A 23 -12.43 7.63 -9.50
CA VAL A 23 -11.76 6.34 -9.35
C VAL A 23 -12.81 5.25 -9.57
N SER A 24 -13.32 5.18 -10.80
CA SER A 24 -14.30 4.17 -11.19
C SER A 24 -13.61 2.86 -11.56
N ARG A 25 -14.39 1.76 -11.55
CA ARG A 25 -13.91 0.44 -12.00
C ARG A 25 -13.33 0.50 -13.42
N ASP A 26 -13.98 1.24 -14.32
CA ASP A 26 -13.57 1.34 -15.73
C ASP A 26 -12.24 2.08 -15.87
N TYR A 27 -12.06 3.15 -15.07
CA TYR A 27 -10.81 3.89 -15.03
C TYR A 27 -9.66 3.01 -14.50
N LEU A 28 -9.89 2.30 -13.39
CA LEU A 28 -8.89 1.39 -12.82
C LEU A 28 -8.54 0.27 -13.81
N ALA A 29 -9.53 -0.36 -14.43
CA ALA A 29 -9.32 -1.40 -15.44
C ALA A 29 -8.55 -0.88 -16.67
N GLN A 30 -8.81 0.36 -17.11
CA GLN A 30 -8.02 1.02 -18.16
C GLN A 30 -6.56 1.25 -17.73
N CYS A 31 -6.32 1.74 -16.51
CA CYS A 31 -4.98 1.91 -15.97
C CYS A 31 -4.22 0.59 -15.89
N VAL A 32 -4.87 -0.48 -15.40
CA VAL A 32 -4.29 -1.82 -15.30
C VAL A 32 -3.94 -2.35 -16.69
N ARG A 33 -4.87 -2.30 -17.66
CA ARG A 33 -4.61 -2.72 -19.06
C ARG A 33 -3.42 -1.99 -19.67
N ALA A 34 -3.27 -0.70 -19.40
CA ALA A 34 -2.15 0.09 -19.90
C ALA A 34 -0.80 -0.30 -19.27
N LEU A 35 -0.81 -0.91 -18.07
CA LEU A 35 0.38 -1.26 -17.31
C LEU A 35 0.78 -2.73 -17.42
N ALA A 36 -0.19 -3.63 -17.62
CA ALA A 36 0.06 -5.07 -17.70
C ALA A 36 1.20 -5.45 -18.67
N PRO A 37 1.34 -4.83 -19.86
CA PRO A 37 2.45 -5.12 -20.77
C PRO A 37 3.83 -4.65 -20.29
N ASN A 38 3.96 -3.99 -19.13
CA ASN A 38 5.21 -3.45 -18.58
C ASN A 38 5.57 -4.02 -17.20
N PHE A 39 4.62 -4.64 -16.50
CA PHE A 39 4.78 -5.12 -15.13
C PHE A 39 4.31 -6.58 -15.02
N SER A 40 5.10 -7.40 -14.33
CA SER A 40 4.77 -8.80 -14.01
C SER A 40 3.76 -8.92 -12.87
N SER A 41 3.52 -7.83 -12.14
CA SER A 41 2.52 -7.74 -11.07
C SER A 41 1.97 -6.32 -10.99
N VAL A 42 0.65 -6.19 -11.11
CA VAL A 42 -0.09 -4.94 -10.89
C VAL A 42 -1.03 -5.16 -9.72
N SER A 43 -0.87 -4.37 -8.66
CA SER A 43 -1.75 -4.38 -7.50
C SER A 43 -2.50 -3.05 -7.37
N ILE A 44 -3.62 -3.03 -6.67
CA ILE A 44 -4.39 -1.81 -6.38
C ILE A 44 -4.56 -1.61 -4.86
N GLU A 45 -4.49 -0.36 -4.42
CA GLU A 45 -4.86 0.12 -3.08
C GLU A 45 -5.82 1.30 -3.28
N VAL A 46 -7.11 1.00 -3.24
CA VAL A 46 -8.21 1.95 -3.49
C VAL A 46 -9.32 1.72 -2.48
N GLY A 47 -10.35 2.57 -2.51
CA GLY A 47 -11.53 2.36 -1.66
C GLY A 47 -12.17 0.99 -1.90
N PRO A 48 -12.75 0.37 -0.85
CA PRO A 48 -13.49 -0.88 -1.00
C PRO A 48 -14.58 -0.78 -2.07
N MET A 49 -14.69 -1.82 -2.90
CA MET A 49 -15.68 -1.94 -3.97
C MET A 49 -16.49 -3.24 -3.80
N GLU A 50 -17.55 -3.37 -4.58
CA GLU A 50 -18.26 -4.64 -4.72
C GLU A 50 -17.45 -5.65 -5.55
N THR A 51 -17.75 -6.93 -5.39
CA THR A 51 -17.04 -8.02 -6.08
C THR A 51 -17.08 -7.85 -7.60
N GLU A 52 -18.23 -7.49 -8.16
CA GLU A 52 -18.45 -7.33 -9.60
C GLU A 52 -17.59 -6.21 -10.20
N ASP A 53 -17.31 -5.17 -9.42
CA ASP A 53 -16.44 -4.08 -9.86
C ASP A 53 -14.97 -4.50 -9.91
N TYR A 54 -14.56 -5.39 -8.99
CA TYR A 54 -13.21 -5.95 -8.99
C TYR A 54 -12.98 -6.94 -10.14
N VAL A 55 -14.00 -7.68 -10.58
CA VAL A 55 -13.86 -8.66 -11.69
C VAL A 55 -13.28 -7.99 -12.93
N ALA A 56 -13.81 -6.84 -13.34
CA ALA A 56 -13.32 -6.11 -14.52
C ALA A 56 -11.85 -5.65 -14.38
N ILE A 57 -11.39 -5.43 -13.15
CA ILE A 57 -10.02 -5.00 -12.85
C ILE A 57 -9.06 -6.21 -12.85
N VAL A 58 -9.51 -7.36 -12.35
CA VAL A 58 -8.77 -8.62 -12.41
C VAL A 58 -8.64 -9.09 -13.87
N GLU A 59 -9.72 -9.06 -14.65
CA GLU A 59 -9.73 -9.39 -16.09
C GLU A 59 -8.81 -8.46 -16.90
N ALA A 60 -8.66 -7.21 -16.46
CA ALA A 60 -7.72 -6.26 -17.04
C ALA A 60 -6.23 -6.61 -16.78
N GLY A 61 -5.96 -7.53 -15.85
CA GLY A 61 -4.61 -8.03 -15.52
C GLY A 61 -4.12 -7.69 -14.11
N ALA A 62 -4.98 -7.22 -13.21
CA ALA A 62 -4.58 -6.96 -11.83
C ALA A 62 -4.41 -8.28 -11.05
N GLU A 63 -3.34 -8.37 -10.28
CA GLU A 63 -2.97 -9.55 -9.50
C GLU A 63 -3.25 -9.37 -8.01
N GLY A 64 -3.06 -8.16 -7.48
CA GLY A 64 -3.14 -7.90 -6.04
C GLY A 64 -4.14 -6.82 -5.61
N LEU A 65 -4.77 -7.02 -4.47
CA LEU A 65 -5.60 -6.04 -3.78
C LEU A 65 -4.98 -5.75 -2.40
N VAL A 66 -4.81 -4.48 -2.06
CA VAL A 66 -4.38 -4.03 -0.74
C VAL A 66 -5.48 -3.18 -0.11
N VAL A 67 -5.89 -3.54 1.11
CA VAL A 67 -6.87 -2.80 1.90
C VAL A 67 -6.40 -2.76 3.36
N TYR A 68 -6.09 -1.56 3.85
CA TYR A 68 -5.81 -1.37 5.27
C TYR A 68 -7.10 -1.10 6.01
N GLN A 69 -7.38 -1.87 7.06
CA GLN A 69 -8.51 -1.60 7.94
C GLN A 69 -8.31 -0.28 8.71
N GLU A 70 -7.09 0.26 8.71
CA GLU A 70 -6.63 1.42 9.47
C GLU A 70 -6.61 1.15 10.99
N THR A 71 -7.74 0.77 11.56
CA THR A 71 -7.89 0.39 12.97
C THR A 71 -8.99 -0.65 13.08
N TYR A 72 -8.72 -1.74 13.78
CA TYR A 72 -9.72 -2.76 14.10
C TYR A 72 -10.61 -2.35 15.29
N ASN A 73 -10.21 -1.32 16.04
CA ASN A 73 -11.08 -0.72 17.04
C ASN A 73 -12.21 0.06 16.35
N ARG A 74 -13.46 -0.43 16.50
CA ARG A 74 -14.67 0.17 15.89
C ARG A 74 -14.97 1.58 16.37
N GLY A 75 -14.68 1.89 17.65
CA GLY A 75 -14.90 3.22 18.22
C GLY A 75 -13.95 4.23 17.58
N VAL A 76 -12.64 3.94 17.61
CA VAL A 76 -11.62 4.77 16.97
C VAL A 76 -11.88 4.88 15.46
N TYR A 77 -12.29 3.80 14.81
CA TYR A 77 -12.63 3.84 13.39
C TYR A 77 -13.76 4.84 13.09
N ALA A 78 -14.83 4.85 13.90
CA ALA A 78 -15.94 5.77 13.72
C ALA A 78 -15.55 7.25 13.95
N GLU A 79 -14.63 7.51 14.87
CA GLU A 79 -14.08 8.84 15.10
C GLU A 79 -13.19 9.33 13.94
N MET A 80 -12.38 8.44 13.37
CA MET A 80 -11.46 8.78 12.27
C MET A 80 -12.16 8.86 10.91
N HIS A 81 -13.27 8.12 10.73
CA HIS A 81 -14.00 8.01 9.47
C HIS A 81 -15.43 8.55 9.62
N THR A 82 -15.56 9.87 9.70
CA THR A 82 -16.81 10.55 10.05
C THR A 82 -17.85 10.61 8.92
N ALA A 83 -17.43 10.47 7.67
CA ALA A 83 -18.31 10.58 6.51
C ALA A 83 -17.79 9.81 5.29
N GLY A 84 -18.68 9.61 4.31
CA GLY A 84 -18.38 8.92 3.05
C GLY A 84 -18.35 7.40 3.17
N PRO A 85 -18.06 6.69 2.06
CA PRO A 85 -18.03 5.22 2.01
C PRO A 85 -17.08 4.60 3.04
N LYS A 86 -15.96 5.27 3.33
CA LYS A 86 -14.98 4.84 4.32
C LYS A 86 -15.55 4.67 5.72
N ARG A 87 -16.69 5.29 6.08
CA ARG A 87 -17.30 5.13 7.41
C ARG A 87 -17.81 3.71 7.67
N ASP A 88 -18.13 2.93 6.63
CA ASP A 88 -18.61 1.57 6.79
C ASP A 88 -17.47 0.61 7.14
N PHE A 89 -17.34 0.33 8.45
CA PHE A 89 -16.31 -0.54 9.00
C PHE A 89 -16.39 -1.97 8.45
N ASN A 90 -17.60 -2.54 8.39
CA ASN A 90 -17.78 -3.95 8.01
C ASN A 90 -17.55 -4.10 6.52
N PHE A 91 -18.09 -3.18 5.71
CA PHE A 91 -17.83 -3.18 4.29
C PHE A 91 -16.34 -3.12 3.98
N ARG A 92 -15.55 -2.32 4.72
CA ARG A 92 -14.10 -2.28 4.57
C ARG A 92 -13.41 -3.56 5.05
N LEU A 93 -13.85 -4.13 6.18
CA LEU A 93 -13.29 -5.37 6.72
C LEU A 93 -13.43 -6.54 5.74
N ASP A 94 -14.63 -6.69 5.18
CA ASP A 94 -15.00 -7.78 4.26
C ASP A 94 -14.37 -7.60 2.85
N CYS A 95 -13.67 -6.49 2.60
CA CYS A 95 -13.12 -6.13 1.29
C CYS A 95 -12.11 -7.15 0.74
N ALA A 96 -11.29 -7.74 1.60
CA ALA A 96 -10.30 -8.72 1.16
C ALA A 96 -10.97 -9.98 0.57
N GLU A 97 -12.07 -10.44 1.17
CA GLU A 97 -12.82 -11.61 0.69
C GLU A 97 -13.58 -11.30 -0.60
N ARG A 98 -14.13 -10.08 -0.76
CA ARG A 98 -14.70 -9.65 -2.05
C ARG A 98 -13.65 -9.61 -3.16
N GLY A 99 -12.45 -9.11 -2.86
CA GLY A 99 -11.33 -9.15 -3.79
C GLY A 99 -10.92 -10.59 -4.16
N TYR A 100 -10.87 -11.47 -3.17
CA TYR A 100 -10.61 -12.89 -3.39
C TYR A 100 -11.66 -13.52 -4.33
N ALA A 101 -12.94 -13.29 -4.06
CA ALA A 101 -14.04 -13.79 -4.88
C ALA A 101 -14.00 -13.27 -6.33
N ALA A 102 -13.48 -12.06 -6.53
CA ALA A 102 -13.27 -11.48 -7.86
C ALA A 102 -12.06 -12.06 -8.61
N GLY A 103 -11.20 -12.85 -7.96
CA GLY A 103 -10.06 -13.54 -8.57
C GLY A 103 -8.69 -12.90 -8.32
N PHE A 104 -8.57 -11.95 -7.38
CA PHE A 104 -7.26 -11.47 -6.95
C PHE A 104 -6.43 -12.61 -6.34
N ARG A 105 -5.18 -12.75 -6.78
CA ARG A 105 -4.26 -13.82 -6.34
C ARG A 105 -3.35 -13.40 -5.20
N ARG A 106 -3.28 -12.10 -4.90
CA ARG A 106 -2.56 -11.55 -3.75
C ARG A 106 -3.48 -10.61 -2.97
N LEU A 107 -3.56 -10.81 -1.66
CA LEU A 107 -4.34 -9.98 -0.76
C LEU A 107 -3.40 -9.35 0.27
N GLY A 108 -3.47 -8.03 0.41
CA GLY A 108 -2.71 -7.27 1.38
C GLY A 108 -3.62 -6.61 2.39
N ILE A 109 -3.42 -6.90 3.68
CA ILE A 109 -4.12 -6.20 4.75
C ILE A 109 -3.15 -5.45 5.65
N GLY A 110 -3.67 -4.56 6.50
CA GLY A 110 -2.84 -3.81 7.43
C GLY A 110 -3.66 -3.03 8.44
N ALA A 111 -2.98 -2.63 9.51
CA ALA A 111 -3.46 -1.67 10.49
C ALA A 111 -2.49 -0.48 10.51
N LEU A 112 -3.04 0.73 10.57
CA LEU A 112 -2.30 1.97 10.65
C LEU A 112 -1.89 2.22 12.11
N ILE A 113 -0.66 1.86 12.42
CA ILE A 113 -0.15 1.89 13.78
C ILE A 113 -0.04 3.33 14.28
N GLY A 114 -0.73 3.57 15.40
CA GLY A 114 -0.77 4.85 16.11
C GLY A 114 -2.17 5.44 16.29
N LEU A 115 -3.22 4.81 15.74
CA LEU A 115 -4.62 5.17 16.00
C LEU A 115 -5.15 4.55 17.30
N SER A 116 -4.71 3.34 17.64
CA SER A 116 -5.09 2.60 18.84
C SER A 116 -3.84 1.95 19.48
N PRO A 117 -3.93 1.44 20.72
CA PRO A 117 -2.84 0.66 21.33
C PRO A 117 -2.43 -0.51 20.42
N TRP A 118 -1.14 -0.58 20.08
CA TRP A 118 -0.71 -1.46 19.00
C TRP A 118 -0.92 -2.95 19.28
N ARG A 119 -0.85 -3.39 20.54
CA ARG A 119 -1.03 -4.80 20.91
C ARG A 119 -2.45 -5.28 20.59
N ASP A 120 -3.45 -4.46 20.88
CA ASP A 120 -4.86 -4.79 20.62
C ASP A 120 -5.15 -4.81 19.12
N GLU A 121 -4.55 -3.88 18.37
CA GLU A 121 -4.64 -3.84 16.91
C GLU A 121 -4.04 -5.10 16.28
N VAL A 122 -2.83 -5.50 16.70
CA VAL A 122 -2.14 -6.62 16.06
C VAL A 122 -2.75 -7.97 16.42
N ILE A 123 -3.34 -8.13 17.62
CA ILE A 123 -4.09 -9.33 17.98
C ILE A 123 -5.29 -9.48 17.04
N THR A 124 -6.04 -8.39 16.82
CA THR A 124 -7.21 -8.42 15.93
C THR A 124 -6.81 -8.61 14.47
N LEU A 125 -5.73 -7.96 14.03
CA LEU A 125 -5.13 -8.17 12.72
C LEU A 125 -4.68 -9.62 12.53
N ALA A 126 -4.08 -10.25 13.55
CA ALA A 126 -3.68 -11.65 13.51
C ALA A 126 -4.88 -12.59 13.39
N ALA A 127 -5.99 -12.31 14.09
CA ALA A 127 -7.24 -13.05 13.92
C ALA A 127 -7.79 -12.91 12.49
N HIS A 128 -7.73 -11.71 11.91
CA HIS A 128 -8.13 -11.50 10.51
C HIS A 128 -7.20 -12.25 9.54
N LEU A 129 -5.89 -12.27 9.77
CA LEU A 129 -4.96 -13.09 8.98
C LEU A 129 -5.29 -14.58 9.06
N GLU A 130 -5.58 -15.10 10.26
CA GLU A 130 -5.96 -16.49 10.45
C GLU A 130 -7.24 -16.85 9.68
N HIS A 131 -8.23 -15.95 9.68
CA HIS A 131 -9.45 -16.07 8.88
C HIS A 131 -9.13 -16.13 7.39
N LEU A 132 -8.37 -15.16 6.85
CA LEU A 132 -8.02 -15.13 5.43
C LEU A 132 -7.20 -16.35 5.00
N PHE A 133 -6.34 -16.90 5.84
CA PHE A 133 -5.63 -18.14 5.52
C PHE A 133 -6.55 -19.36 5.37
N LYS A 134 -7.68 -19.38 6.08
CA LYS A 134 -8.68 -20.46 5.97
C LYS A 134 -9.61 -20.25 4.76
N HIS A 135 -10.04 -19.01 4.52
CA HIS A 135 -11.09 -18.69 3.54
C HIS A 135 -10.56 -18.28 2.17
N CYS A 136 -9.39 -17.64 2.11
CA CYS A 136 -8.73 -17.17 0.90
C CYS A 136 -7.47 -18.00 0.57
N TRP A 137 -7.52 -19.31 0.82
CA TRP A 137 -6.36 -20.21 0.81
C TRP A 137 -5.61 -20.30 -0.54
N GLN A 138 -6.23 -19.93 -1.66
CA GLN A 138 -5.59 -19.89 -2.98
C GLN A 138 -4.81 -18.59 -3.23
N ALA A 139 -4.98 -17.57 -2.40
CA ALA A 139 -4.31 -16.29 -2.54
C ALA A 139 -3.08 -16.20 -1.64
N GLN A 140 -2.06 -15.48 -2.12
CA GLN A 140 -0.94 -15.06 -1.29
C GLN A 140 -1.41 -13.95 -0.34
N ILE A 141 -1.39 -14.21 0.96
CA ILE A 141 -1.71 -13.21 1.98
C ILE A 141 -0.45 -12.43 2.37
N THR A 142 -0.60 -11.11 2.46
CA THR A 142 0.45 -10.18 2.87
C THR A 142 -0.07 -9.22 3.92
N VAL A 143 0.82 -8.75 4.79
CA VAL A 143 0.53 -7.74 5.80
C VAL A 143 1.46 -6.55 5.63
N SER A 144 0.90 -5.35 5.75
CA SER A 144 1.65 -4.10 5.88
C SER A 144 1.49 -3.56 7.29
N LEU A 145 2.58 -3.03 7.85
CA LEU A 145 2.64 -2.48 9.21
C LEU A 145 3.00 -0.99 9.20
N PRO A 146 2.23 -0.13 8.49
CA PRO A 146 2.56 1.28 8.41
C PRO A 146 2.41 1.96 9.78
N ARG A 147 3.47 2.59 10.28
CA ARG A 147 3.36 3.57 11.36
C ARG A 147 2.91 4.91 10.81
N LEU A 148 2.05 5.60 11.54
CA LEU A 148 1.65 6.97 11.20
C LEU A 148 2.88 7.86 11.02
N ARG A 149 2.86 8.65 9.95
CA ARG A 149 3.88 9.64 9.61
C ARG A 149 3.24 11.02 9.48
N PRO A 150 4.01 12.11 9.61
CA PRO A 150 3.53 13.44 9.28
C PRO A 150 2.90 13.48 7.90
N ALA A 151 1.77 14.17 7.79
CA ALA A 151 1.00 14.36 6.56
C ALA A 151 0.37 15.75 6.57
N ALA A 152 -0.10 16.21 5.41
CA ALA A 152 -0.65 17.56 5.23
C ALA A 152 -1.79 17.91 6.20
N GLY A 153 -2.57 16.92 6.64
CA GLY A 153 -3.66 17.10 7.60
C GLY A 153 -3.21 17.40 9.03
N GLY A 154 -1.90 17.33 9.33
CA GLY A 154 -1.34 17.67 10.65
C GLY A 154 -1.72 16.71 11.78
N PHE A 155 -2.37 15.58 11.46
CA PHE A 155 -2.77 14.58 12.45
C PHE A 155 -1.54 14.02 13.16
N ARG A 156 -1.59 13.95 14.49
CA ARG A 156 -0.54 13.36 15.32
C ARG A 156 -0.99 11.99 15.81
N PRO A 157 -0.11 10.97 15.82
CA PRO A 157 -0.44 9.66 16.36
C PRO A 157 -0.93 9.77 17.80
N LEU A 158 -2.02 9.08 18.12
CA LEU A 158 -2.53 8.95 19.50
C LEU A 158 -1.65 8.02 20.32
N PHE A 159 -1.05 7.03 19.65
CA PHE A 159 -0.15 6.06 20.25
C PHE A 159 1.16 5.98 19.46
N SER A 160 2.26 5.73 20.15
CA SER A 160 3.56 5.48 19.54
C SER A 160 3.89 4.00 19.56
N MET A 161 4.58 3.52 18.53
CA MET A 161 5.25 2.22 18.53
C MET A 161 6.74 2.45 18.35
N THR A 162 7.54 1.93 19.26
CA THR A 162 9.00 2.00 19.17
C THR A 162 9.56 1.05 18.10
N ASP A 163 10.79 1.30 17.64
CA ASP A 163 11.45 0.41 16.68
C ASP A 163 11.65 -1.02 17.22
N ARG A 164 11.88 -1.14 18.54
CA ARG A 164 11.96 -2.42 19.23
C ARG A 164 10.63 -3.17 19.16
N GLU A 165 9.52 -2.49 19.37
CA GLU A 165 8.18 -3.09 19.28
C GLU A 165 7.82 -3.47 17.84
N LEU A 166 8.18 -2.66 16.85
CA LEU A 166 8.01 -3.03 15.45
C LEU A 166 8.82 -4.27 15.09
N ALA A 167 10.08 -4.35 15.52
CA ALA A 167 10.91 -5.54 15.33
C ALA A 167 10.32 -6.77 16.05
N GLN A 168 9.82 -6.60 17.28
CA GLN A 168 9.13 -7.65 18.03
C GLN A 168 7.89 -8.16 17.27
N LEU A 169 7.10 -7.25 16.71
CA LEU A 169 5.91 -7.59 15.93
C LEU A 169 6.26 -8.35 14.64
N VAL A 170 7.28 -7.90 13.90
CA VAL A 170 7.75 -8.61 12.70
C VAL A 170 8.22 -10.02 13.05
N CYS A 171 8.97 -10.20 14.14
CA CYS A 171 9.36 -11.52 14.63
C CYS A 171 8.13 -12.38 14.97
N ALA A 172 7.18 -11.83 15.73
CA ALA A 172 5.98 -12.56 16.14
C ALA A 172 5.17 -13.02 14.92
N LEU A 173 4.93 -12.15 13.94
CA LEU A 173 4.22 -12.50 12.72
C LEU A 173 4.96 -13.55 11.88
N ARG A 174 6.30 -13.49 11.80
CA ARG A 174 7.10 -14.48 11.08
C ARG A 174 7.04 -15.85 11.73
N ILE A 175 7.02 -15.92 13.07
CA ILE A 175 6.91 -17.18 13.82
C ILE A 175 5.50 -17.75 13.70
N THR A 176 4.47 -16.92 13.90
CA THR A 176 3.07 -17.36 13.91
C THR A 176 2.55 -17.70 12.52
N PHE A 177 2.96 -16.96 11.49
CA PHE A 177 2.50 -17.14 10.11
C PHE A 177 3.70 -17.24 9.13
N PRO A 178 4.38 -18.40 9.06
CA PRO A 178 5.58 -18.56 8.25
C PRO A 178 5.39 -18.26 6.76
N GLN A 179 4.19 -18.47 6.23
CA GLN A 179 3.82 -18.21 4.84
C GLN A 179 3.45 -16.75 4.54
N LEU A 180 3.31 -15.90 5.57
CA LEU A 180 2.86 -14.52 5.42
C LEU A 180 3.93 -13.68 4.71
N GLY A 181 3.50 -12.92 3.70
CA GLY A 181 4.33 -11.83 3.17
C GLY A 181 4.28 -10.62 4.08
N ILE A 182 5.42 -10.05 4.45
CA ILE A 182 5.50 -8.85 5.29
C ILE A 182 6.06 -7.70 4.43
N VAL A 183 5.26 -6.63 4.30
CA VAL A 183 5.56 -5.48 3.44
C VAL A 183 6.04 -4.30 4.29
N LEU A 184 7.21 -3.76 3.95
CA LEU A 184 7.80 -2.60 4.62
C LEU A 184 7.93 -1.41 3.67
N SER A 185 7.32 -0.28 4.01
CA SER A 185 7.36 0.93 3.18
C SER A 185 8.51 1.87 3.55
N THR A 186 8.75 2.88 2.71
CA THR A 186 9.67 4.00 2.95
C THR A 186 9.22 4.95 4.07
N ARG A 187 8.11 4.66 4.77
CA ARG A 187 7.75 5.31 6.04
C ARG A 187 8.81 5.13 7.13
N GLU A 188 9.59 4.07 7.01
CA GLU A 188 10.58 3.66 8.01
C GLU A 188 11.99 4.13 7.66
N ARG A 189 12.78 4.49 8.69
CA ARG A 189 14.16 4.95 8.50
C ARG A 189 15.03 3.84 7.91
N GLY A 190 15.98 4.23 7.05
CA GLY A 190 16.82 3.28 6.34
C GLY A 190 17.52 2.24 7.22
N SER A 191 18.10 2.65 8.35
CA SER A 191 18.78 1.71 9.28
C SER A 191 17.84 0.64 9.85
N LEU A 192 16.59 1.00 10.13
CA LEU A 192 15.58 0.07 10.64
C LEU A 192 15.15 -0.88 9.54
N ARG A 193 14.91 -0.36 8.33
CA ARG A 193 14.55 -1.16 7.16
C ARG A 193 15.61 -2.21 6.82
N ASP A 194 16.88 -1.82 6.86
CA ASP A 194 18.02 -2.72 6.63
C ASP A 194 18.05 -3.87 7.66
N SER A 195 17.64 -3.58 8.91
CA SER A 195 17.61 -4.56 9.99
C SER A 195 16.40 -5.49 9.87
N LEU A 196 15.21 -4.94 9.59
CA LEU A 196 13.96 -5.71 9.46
C LEU A 196 13.95 -6.63 8.22
N ALA A 197 14.72 -6.28 7.18
CA ALA A 197 14.95 -7.12 6.00
C ALA A 197 15.51 -8.51 6.36
N LEU A 198 16.33 -8.60 7.43
CA LEU A 198 16.96 -9.85 7.86
C LEU A 198 16.09 -10.69 8.81
N ILE A 199 14.99 -10.12 9.30
CA ILE A 199 14.19 -10.73 10.37
C ILE A 199 12.94 -11.40 9.79
N GLY A 200 12.25 -10.74 8.87
CA GLY A 200 11.01 -11.29 8.36
C GLY A 200 10.31 -10.47 7.27
N VAL A 201 10.81 -9.30 6.91
CA VAL A 201 10.26 -8.53 5.79
C VAL A 201 10.56 -9.27 4.47
N THR A 202 9.53 -9.46 3.66
CA THR A 202 9.64 -10.19 2.38
C THR A 202 9.48 -9.28 1.17
N MET A 203 8.88 -8.10 1.34
CA MET A 203 8.71 -7.09 0.28
C MET A 203 8.93 -5.69 0.84
N MET A 204 9.48 -4.80 0.04
CA MET A 204 9.62 -3.40 0.44
C MET A 204 9.56 -2.44 -0.76
N SER A 205 9.07 -1.22 -0.51
CA SER A 205 9.11 -0.14 -1.51
C SER A 205 10.48 0.55 -1.53
N ALA A 206 10.93 1.13 -2.63
CA ALA A 206 12.20 1.87 -2.68
C ALA A 206 12.08 3.05 -3.65
N GLY A 207 12.85 4.13 -3.41
CA GLY A 207 12.78 5.35 -4.21
C GLY A 207 11.36 5.89 -4.36
N SER A 208 10.54 5.79 -3.31
CA SER A 208 9.12 6.12 -3.39
C SER A 208 8.89 7.61 -3.59
N HIS A 209 7.79 7.94 -4.26
CA HIS A 209 7.17 9.26 -4.26
C HIS A 209 5.73 9.06 -3.81
N THR A 210 5.27 9.88 -2.85
CA THR A 210 3.95 9.73 -2.22
C THR A 210 2.93 10.75 -2.73
N GLU A 211 3.36 11.63 -3.61
CA GLU A 211 2.57 12.60 -4.34
C GLU A 211 2.17 12.09 -5.74
N PRO A 212 0.94 12.38 -6.21
CA PRO A 212 0.56 12.13 -7.60
C PRO A 212 1.55 12.75 -8.60
N GLY A 213 2.12 11.91 -9.46
CA GLY A 213 3.06 12.35 -10.49
C GLY A 213 4.52 12.54 -10.04
N GLY A 214 4.87 12.27 -8.78
CA GLY A 214 6.18 12.58 -8.20
C GLY A 214 7.41 12.07 -8.97
N TYR A 215 7.33 10.87 -9.56
CA TYR A 215 8.45 10.26 -10.31
C TYR A 215 8.86 11.02 -11.58
N THR A 216 7.93 11.71 -12.23
CA THR A 216 8.17 12.35 -13.54
C THR A 216 7.67 13.78 -13.62
N ARG A 217 7.10 14.32 -12.54
CA ARG A 217 6.49 15.65 -12.48
C ARG A 217 5.34 15.83 -13.48
N GLN A 218 4.70 14.74 -13.90
CA GLN A 218 3.51 14.80 -14.76
C GLN A 218 2.27 15.15 -13.94
N GLY A 219 1.29 15.82 -14.55
CA GLY A 219 0.02 16.18 -13.90
C GLY A 219 0.01 17.53 -13.17
N ARG A 220 1.07 18.33 -13.30
CA ARG A 220 1.17 19.69 -12.70
C ARG A 220 0.11 20.67 -13.19
N GLU A 221 -0.38 20.48 -14.41
CA GLU A 221 -1.37 21.37 -15.05
C GLU A 221 -2.79 21.22 -14.46
N HIS A 222 -3.06 20.16 -13.71
CA HIS A 222 -4.37 19.85 -13.12
C HIS A 222 -4.39 19.92 -11.58
N LEU A 223 -3.45 20.65 -10.99
CA LEU A 223 -3.40 20.86 -9.55
C LEU A 223 -4.64 21.61 -9.07
N HIS A 224 -5.28 21.05 -8.05
CA HIS A 224 -6.43 21.64 -7.38
C HIS A 224 -6.39 21.31 -5.90
N ARG A 225 -7.01 22.17 -5.10
CA ARG A 225 -7.20 21.97 -3.67
C ARG A 225 -8.63 21.46 -3.44
N THR A 226 -8.77 20.34 -2.74
CA THR A 226 -10.10 19.83 -2.35
C THR A 226 -10.43 20.29 -0.94
N VAL A 227 -11.42 21.17 -0.79
CA VAL A 227 -11.91 21.65 0.51
C VAL A 227 -13.34 21.15 0.72
N ARG A 228 -13.55 20.28 1.71
CA ARG A 228 -14.86 19.66 2.00
C ARG A 228 -15.52 19.04 0.76
N GLY A 229 -14.75 18.36 -0.08
CA GLY A 229 -15.22 17.71 -1.31
C GLY A 229 -15.43 18.64 -2.51
N ARG A 230 -15.12 19.93 -2.40
CA ARG A 230 -15.18 20.88 -3.53
C ARG A 230 -13.79 21.20 -4.07
N VAL A 231 -13.68 21.26 -5.39
CA VAL A 231 -12.48 21.65 -6.12
C VAL A 231 -12.32 23.17 -6.05
N VAL A 232 -11.19 23.62 -5.53
CA VAL A 232 -10.80 25.03 -5.42
C VAL A 232 -9.45 25.20 -6.10
N ALA A 233 -9.21 26.36 -6.72
CA ALA A 233 -7.91 26.68 -7.29
C ALA A 233 -6.83 26.65 -6.20
N PRO A 234 -5.62 26.13 -6.49
CA PRO A 234 -4.51 26.17 -5.55
C PRO A 234 -4.06 27.63 -5.33
N GLU A 235 -3.80 28.00 -4.08
CA GLU A 235 -3.15 29.27 -3.73
C GLU A 235 -1.64 29.06 -3.90
N TYR A 236 -1.05 29.65 -4.93
CA TYR A 236 0.40 29.66 -5.09
C TYR A 236 0.97 30.89 -4.38
N GLN A 237 1.97 30.70 -3.52
CA GLN A 237 2.87 31.78 -3.10
C GLN A 237 4.10 31.76 -4.02
N ASP A 238 4.59 32.94 -4.38
CA ASP A 238 5.71 33.13 -5.30
C ASP A 238 6.89 32.20 -5.00
N GLY A 239 7.07 31.18 -5.84
CA GLY A 239 8.32 30.41 -5.92
C GLY A 239 8.33 28.99 -5.34
N GLU A 240 7.32 28.52 -4.59
CA GLU A 240 7.36 27.17 -3.99
C GLU A 240 6.19 26.24 -4.40
N ASP A 241 6.59 25.02 -4.79
CA ASP A 241 5.86 23.78 -5.09
C ASP A 241 4.60 23.78 -5.99
N GLN A 242 4.85 23.69 -7.30
CA GLN A 242 3.90 23.24 -8.33
C GLN A 242 3.72 21.70 -8.33
N LEU A 243 3.64 21.05 -7.16
CA LEU A 243 3.41 19.61 -7.06
C LEU A 243 2.25 19.31 -6.11
N ALA A 244 1.59 18.17 -6.32
CA ALA A 244 0.57 17.70 -5.41
C ALA A 244 1.20 17.36 -4.06
N THR A 245 0.43 17.50 -2.97
CA THR A 245 0.94 17.17 -1.64
C THR A 245 1.12 15.66 -1.48
N GLY A 246 2.23 15.24 -0.89
CA GLY A 246 2.48 13.83 -0.57
C GLY A 246 1.47 13.28 0.43
N GLN A 247 1.10 12.00 0.28
CA GLN A 247 0.19 11.31 1.20
C GLN A 247 0.77 11.24 2.63
N PHE A 248 2.09 11.08 2.74
CA PHE A 248 2.83 11.06 4.00
C PHE A 248 4.32 11.37 3.73
N GLU A 249 5.02 11.78 4.78
CA GLU A 249 6.47 12.04 4.75
C GLU A 249 7.29 10.74 4.66
N ILE A 250 8.19 10.69 3.68
CA ILE A 250 9.13 9.60 3.45
C ILE A 250 10.30 9.69 4.45
N SER A 251 10.69 8.55 5.02
CA SER A 251 11.81 8.46 5.97
C SER A 251 13.04 7.75 5.41
N ASP A 252 12.95 7.19 4.21
CA ASP A 252 14.07 6.57 3.49
C ASP A 252 13.97 6.91 2.01
N GLU A 253 14.83 7.83 1.58
CA GLU A 253 14.89 8.40 0.24
C GLU A 253 15.86 7.65 -0.69
N ARG A 254 16.52 6.58 -0.17
CA ARG A 254 17.48 5.80 -0.96
C ARG A 254 16.83 5.24 -2.21
N SER A 255 17.58 5.31 -3.31
CA SER A 255 17.17 4.79 -4.60
C SER A 255 16.99 3.26 -4.58
N PRO A 256 16.24 2.69 -5.54
CA PRO A 256 16.08 1.25 -5.63
C PRO A 256 17.41 0.50 -5.80
N ALA A 257 18.39 1.11 -6.49
CA ALA A 257 19.72 0.55 -6.67
C ALA A 257 20.53 0.50 -5.36
N GLU A 258 20.44 1.55 -4.53
CA GLU A 258 21.10 1.60 -3.22
C GLU A 258 20.51 0.56 -2.27
N ILE A 259 19.18 0.44 -2.21
CA ILE A 259 18.51 -0.59 -1.42
C ILE A 259 18.93 -1.98 -1.88
N ALA A 260 18.97 -2.25 -3.19
CA ALA A 260 19.42 -3.53 -3.70
C ALA A 260 20.87 -3.85 -3.35
N ALA A 261 21.76 -2.84 -3.38
CA ALA A 261 23.15 -3.01 -2.98
C ALA A 261 23.28 -3.30 -1.47
N VAL A 262 22.48 -2.65 -0.63
CA VAL A 262 22.42 -2.92 0.81
C VAL A 262 21.99 -4.36 1.07
N LEU A 263 20.89 -4.80 0.44
CA LEU A 263 20.37 -6.17 0.60
C LEU A 263 21.41 -7.21 0.17
N ARG A 264 22.08 -7.00 -0.97
CA ARG A 264 23.18 -7.87 -1.44
C ARG A 264 24.34 -7.94 -0.46
N ARG A 265 24.78 -6.81 0.09
CA ARG A 265 25.85 -6.77 1.11
C ARG A 265 25.47 -7.49 2.40
N ARG A 266 24.17 -7.64 2.67
CA ARG A 266 23.63 -8.38 3.81
C ARG A 266 23.35 -9.86 3.49
N GLY A 267 23.74 -10.35 2.32
CA GLY A 267 23.55 -11.75 1.91
C GLY A 267 22.15 -12.07 1.40
N LEU A 268 21.34 -11.05 1.07
CA LEU A 268 20.00 -11.22 0.50
C LEU A 268 20.01 -10.98 -1.01
N GLU A 269 19.16 -11.72 -1.74
CA GLU A 269 18.92 -11.48 -3.16
C GLU A 269 17.68 -10.60 -3.36
N THR A 270 17.81 -9.58 -4.20
CA THR A 270 16.68 -8.75 -4.61
C THR A 270 15.93 -9.38 -5.78
N VAL A 271 14.68 -9.75 -5.56
CA VAL A 271 13.83 -10.32 -6.61
C VAL A 271 13.01 -9.22 -7.29
N TRP A 272 13.30 -8.98 -8.57
CA TRP A 272 12.59 -7.99 -9.39
C TRP A 272 11.48 -8.59 -10.25
N LYS A 273 11.38 -9.92 -10.37
CA LYS A 273 10.53 -10.66 -11.33
C LYS A 273 10.78 -10.28 -12.80
N ASP A 274 12.02 -9.97 -13.14
CA ASP A 274 12.49 -9.69 -14.50
C ASP A 274 12.57 -10.94 -15.39
N TRP A 275 12.58 -12.13 -14.79
CA TRP A 275 12.53 -13.44 -15.47
C TRP A 275 11.12 -13.90 -15.90
N ASP A 276 10.05 -13.35 -15.32
CA ASP A 276 8.66 -13.86 -15.48
C ASP A 276 8.24 -13.91 -16.96
N ARG A 277 8.62 -12.88 -17.74
CA ARG A 277 8.33 -12.82 -19.19
C ARG A 277 8.98 -13.91 -20.00
N ALA A 278 10.16 -14.37 -19.60
CA ALA A 278 10.86 -15.43 -20.30
C ALA A 278 10.11 -16.77 -20.12
N LEU A 279 9.33 -16.93 -19.05
CA LEU A 279 8.57 -18.14 -18.75
C LEU A 279 7.12 -18.11 -19.25
N CYS A 280 6.48 -16.93 -19.27
CA CYS A 280 5.07 -16.80 -19.63
C CYS A 280 4.79 -16.66 -21.14
N GLY A 281 5.83 -16.49 -21.97
CA GLY A 281 5.66 -16.17 -23.39
C GLY A 281 5.24 -14.71 -23.57
N ALA A 282 5.79 -14.04 -24.59
CA ALA A 282 5.51 -12.64 -24.90
C ALA A 282 4.18 -12.47 -25.65
#